data_AF-A0A926WHB6-F1
#
_entry.id   AF-A0A926WHB6-F1
#
_cell.length_a   1.000
_cell.length_b   1.000
_cell.length_c   1.000
_cell.angle_alpha   90.00
_cell.angle_beta   90.00
_cell.angle_gamma   90.00
#
_symmetry.space_group_name_H-M   'P 1'
#
loop_
_entity.id
_entity.type
_entity.pdbx_description
1 polymer ?
#
loop_
_entity_poly.entity_id
_entity_poly.type
_entity_poly.pdbx_seq_one_letter_code
_entity_poly.pdbx_strand_id
1 'polypeptide(L)' 'MGKKDDIKQVDAIAREFRMSPELRDVFGTFLEEEKRNGYGGTGNNRGDFTDQELRQKAKEFLEDINYDS' A
#
# COMPACT_ATOMS: atom_id res chain seq x y z
N MET A 1 -12.20 -0.08 8.76
CA MET A 1 -11.88 -1.50 8.49
C MET A 1 -12.17 -1.76 7.03
N GLY A 2 -11.11 -1.75 6.22
CA GLY A 2 -11.14 -1.88 4.76
C GLY A 2 -11.84 -3.16 4.32
N LYS A 3 -12.48 -3.11 3.16
CA LYS A 3 -13.25 -4.22 2.61
C LYS A 3 -12.32 -5.40 2.32
N LYS A 4 -12.90 -6.60 2.22
CA LYS A 4 -12.19 -7.82 1.78
C LYS A 4 -11.40 -7.63 0.48
N ASP A 5 -11.80 -6.69 -0.37
CA ASP A 5 -11.15 -6.43 -1.66
C ASP A 5 -9.85 -5.62 -1.50
N ASP A 6 -9.81 -4.63 -0.60
CA ASP A 6 -8.60 -3.86 -0.29
C ASP A 6 -7.49 -4.79 0.23
N ILE A 7 -7.86 -5.74 1.09
CA ILE A 7 -6.94 -6.76 1.63
C ILE A 7 -6.37 -7.63 0.50
N LYS A 8 -7.20 -8.05 -0.45
CA LYS A 8 -6.74 -8.87 -1.58
C LYS A 8 -5.80 -8.11 -2.51
N GLN A 9 -6.06 -6.81 -2.74
CA GLN A 9 -5.20 -5.98 -3.57
C GLN A 9 -3.84 -5.79 -2.89
N VAL A 10 -3.83 -5.47 -1.59
CA VAL A 10 -2.59 -5.37 -0.80
C VAL A 10 -1.82 -6.70 -0.81
N ASP A 11 -2.49 -7.85 -0.66
CA ASP A 11 -1.84 -9.15 -0.71
C ASP A 11 -1.26 -9.49 -2.09
N ALA A 12 -1.96 -9.09 -3.16
CA ALA A 12 -1.46 -9.27 -4.53
C ALA A 12 -0.20 -8.44 -4.77
N ILE A 13 -0.18 -7.19 -4.30
CA ILE A 13 0.97 -6.29 -4.39
C ILE A 13 2.13 -6.80 -3.53
N ALA A 14 1.87 -7.20 -2.29
CA ALA A 14 2.88 -7.79 -1.42
C ALA A 14 3.55 -9.01 -2.08
N ARG A 15 2.77 -9.87 -2.75
CA ARG A 15 3.32 -10.98 -3.55
C ARG A 15 4.12 -10.52 -4.77
N GLU A 16 3.63 -9.55 -5.52
CA GLU A 16 4.30 -9.00 -6.71
C GLU A 16 5.69 -8.46 -6.35
N PHE A 17 5.80 -7.75 -5.23
CA PHE A 17 7.04 -7.16 -4.74
C PHE A 17 7.83 -8.06 -3.78
N ARG A 18 7.38 -9.31 -3.58
CA ARG A 18 8.01 -10.29 -2.66
C ARG A 18 8.21 -9.77 -1.24
N MET A 19 7.26 -8.98 -0.75
CA MET A 19 7.24 -8.53 0.64
C MET A 19 7.07 -9.72 1.58
N SER A 20 7.78 -9.70 2.72
CA SER A 20 7.52 -10.63 3.81
C SER A 20 6.17 -10.30 4.48
N PRO A 21 5.58 -11.21 5.27
CA PRO A 21 4.36 -10.92 6.02
C PRO A 21 4.47 -9.67 6.90
N GLU A 22 5.61 -9.51 7.57
CA GLU A 22 5.90 -8.34 8.41
C GLU A 22 5.96 -7.07 7.57
N LEU A 23 6.66 -7.12 6.44
CA LEU A 23 6.79 -5.98 5.53
C LEU A 23 5.45 -5.59 4.90
N ARG A 24 4.59 -6.58 4.61
CA ARG A 24 3.22 -6.38 4.13
C ARG A 24 2.36 -5.65 5.17
N ASP A 25 2.50 -5.99 6.45
CA ASP A 25 1.75 -5.31 7.52
C ASP A 25 2.21 -3.87 7.72
N VAL A 26 3.53 -3.62 7.62
CA VAL A 26 4.07 -2.25 7.62
C VAL A 26 3.59 -1.47 6.39
N PHE A 27 3.59 -2.10 5.21
CA PHE A 27 3.06 -1.47 3.99
C PHE A 27 1.57 -1.11 4.12
N GLY A 28 0.77 -1.97 4.73
CA GLY A 28 -0.64 -1.67 5.03
C GLY A 28 -0.80 -0.46 5.97
N THR A 29 0.08 -0.34 6.96
CA THR A 29 0.10 0.82 7.89
C THR A 29 0.47 2.11 7.15
N PHE A 30 1.50 2.05 6.30
CA PHE A 30 1.92 3.17 5.45
C PHE A 30 0.77 3.69 4.57
N LEU A 31 0.00 2.79 3.92
CA LEU A 31 -1.14 3.19 3.09
C LEU A 31 -2.24 3.93 3.88
N GLU A 32 -2.51 3.51 5.12
CA GLU A 32 -3.49 4.17 5.98
C GLU A 32 -2.99 5.54 6.49
N GLU A 33 -1.69 5.69 6.72
CA GLU A 33 -1.07 6.98 7.03
C GLU A 33 -1.13 7.94 5.85
N GLU A 34 -0.84 7.48 4.64
CA GLU A 34 -0.98 8.26 3.42
C GLU A 34 -2.42 8.76 3.23
N LYS A 35 -3.42 7.89 3.44
CA LYS A 35 -4.84 8.29 3.44
C LYS A 35 -5.13 9.37 4.48
N ARG A 36 -4.59 9.24 5.70
CA ARG A 36 -4.79 10.20 6.79
C ARG A 36 -4.15 11.56 6.49
N ASN A 37 -3.03 11.57 5.77
CA ASN A 37 -2.30 12.77 5.37
C ASN A 37 -2.91 13.46 4.12
N GLY A 38 -3.97 12.89 3.55
CA GLY A 38 -4.65 13.42 2.37
C GLY A 38 -4.10 12.90 1.03
N TYR A 39 -3.15 11.97 1.06
CA TYR A 39 -2.61 11.26 -0.10
C TYR A 39 -3.38 9.96 -0.37
N GLY A 40 -4.70 9.99 -0.15
CA GLY A 40 -5.57 8.86 -0.49
C GLY A 40 -5.63 8.61 -1.99
N GLY A 41 -6.04 7.39 -2.36
CA GLY A 41 -6.13 6.98 -3.76
C GLY A 41 -7.28 7.62 -4.52
N THR A 42 -7.20 7.57 -5.85
CA THR A 42 -8.20 8.14 -6.76
C THR A 42 -9.24 7.14 -7.23
N GLY A 43 -9.19 5.90 -6.73
CA GLY A 43 -10.08 4.82 -7.16
C GLY A 43 -11.55 5.06 -6.83
N ASN A 44 -11.85 5.87 -5.80
CA ASN A 44 -13.20 6.29 -5.47
C ASN A 44 -13.24 7.55 -4.58
N ASN A 45 -14.45 8.06 -4.33
CA ASN A 45 -14.69 9.20 -3.42
C ASN A 45 -14.36 8.92 -1.93
N ARG A 46 -13.91 7.70 -1.59
CA ARG A 46 -13.49 7.33 -0.23
C ARG A 46 -11.97 7.38 -0.04
N GLY A 47 -11.22 7.64 -1.12
CA GLY A 47 -9.76 7.67 -1.06
C GLY A 47 -9.12 6.28 -1.19
N ASP A 48 -9.82 5.30 -1.76
CA ASP A 48 -9.22 3.97 -2.00
C ASP A 48 -8.27 3.99 -3.19
N PHE A 49 -7.14 3.30 -3.01
CA PHE A 49 -6.11 3.19 -4.05
C PHE A 49 -6.54 2.21 -5.14
N THR A 50 -6.29 2.60 -6.38
CA THR A 50 -6.29 1.70 -7.53
C THR A 50 -5.08 0.76 -7.46
N ASP A 51 -5.13 -0.35 -8.20
CA ASP A 51 -4.00 -1.28 -8.29
C ASP A 51 -2.71 -0.58 -8.77
N GLN A 52 -2.83 0.40 -9.68
CA GLN A 52 -1.67 1.15 -10.16
C GLN A 52 -1.06 2.04 -9.08
N GLU A 53 -1.90 2.73 -8.30
CA GLU A 53 -1.44 3.56 -7.18
C GLU A 53 -0.82 2.70 -6.07
N LEU A 54 -1.41 1.53 -5.77
CA LEU A 54 -0.81 0.59 -4.81
C LEU A 54 0.57 0.10 -5.27
N ARG A 55 0.76 -0.16 -6.58
CA ARG A 55 2.09 -0.50 -7.13
C ARG A 55 3.08 0.64 -6.98
N GLN A 56 2.65 1.87 -7.25
CA GLN A 56 3.50 3.04 -7.09
C GLN A 56 3.89 3.22 -5.62
N LYS A 57 2.92 3.16 -4.71
CA LYS A 57 3.15 3.26 -3.26
C LYS A 57 4.04 2.13 -2.74
N ALA A 58 3.91 0.92 -3.27
CA ALA A 58 4.80 -0.18 -2.93
C ALA A 58 6.25 0.09 -3.36
N LYS A 59 6.48 0.72 -4.52
CA LYS A 59 7.82 1.14 -4.95
C LYS A 59 8.37 2.24 -4.05
N GLU A 60 7.59 3.29 -3.81
CA GLU A 60 7.98 4.39 -2.92
C GLU A 60 8.37 3.86 -1.53
N PHE A 61 7.53 3.00 -0.97
CA PHE A 61 7.77 2.35 0.32
C PHE A 61 9.07 1.52 0.32
N LEU A 62 9.28 0.65 -0.68
CA LEU A 62 10.49 -0.18 -0.73
C LEU A 62 11.76 0.60 -1.05
N GLU A 63 11.66 1.68 -1.81
CA GLU A 63 12.78 2.60 -2.05
C GLU A 63 13.18 3.31 -0.75
N ASP A 64 12.22 3.79 0.04
CA ASP A 64 12.46 4.44 1.34
C ASP A 64 13.17 3.49 2.32
N ILE A 65 12.69 2.24 2.44
CA ILE A 65 13.30 1.23 3.32
C ILE A 65 14.71 0.82 2.86
N ASN A 66 14.94 0.72 1.55
CA ASN A 66 16.25 0.39 1.01
C ASN A 66 17.26 1.54 1.14
N TYR A 67 16.80 2.79 1.22
CA TYR A 67 17.68 3.94 1.40
C TYR A 67 18.20 4.04 2.85
N ASP A 68 17.46 3.47 3.80
CA ASP A 68 17.81 3.40 5.22
C ASP A 68 18.65 2.13 5.58
N SER A 69 19.07 1.34 4.57
CA SER A 69 19.82 0.08 4.72
C SER A 69 21.33 0.22 4.51
#